data_AF-A0A0Q6ZWC9-F1
#
_entry.id   AF-A0A0Q6ZWC9-F1
#
_cell.length_a   1.000
_cell.length_b   1.000
_cell.length_c   1.000
_cell.angle_alpha   90.00
_cell.angle_beta   90.00
_cell.angle_gamma   90.00
#
_symmetry.space_group_name_H-M   'P 1'
#
loop_
_entity.id
_entity.type
_entity.pdbx_description
1 polymer ?
#
loop_
_entity_poly.entity_id
_entity_poly.type
_entity_poly.pdbx_seq_one_letter_code
_entity_poly.pdbx_strand_id
1 'polypeptide(L)'
;MSELQNRIVERLTALGRSQQTNLSSEKRDMLMRAAISLFNAGGGTADELKEIVLQADDRKRPRRCSAVAQMVVATAAVSHASDLDLVQAAYNWIDKKEVSLSD
;
A
#
# COMPACT_ATOMS: atom_id res chain seq x y z
N MET A 1 -1.35 13.07 12.90
CA MET A 1 -1.54 12.31 11.64
C MET A 1 -2.63 13.02 10.84
N SER A 2 -2.63 12.91 9.51
CA SER A 2 -3.66 13.57 8.69
C SER A 2 -5.03 12.93 8.92
N GLU A 3 -6.11 13.64 8.57
CA GLU A 3 -7.47 13.09 8.64
C GLU A 3 -7.61 11.77 7.86
N LEU A 4 -7.12 11.74 6.62
CA LEU A 4 -7.10 10.53 5.81
C LEU A 4 -6.38 9.37 6.52
N GLN A 5 -5.21 9.65 7.11
CA GLN A 5 -4.45 8.62 7.83
C GLN A 5 -5.19 8.12 9.06
N ASN A 6 -5.87 9.00 9.81
CA ASN A 6 -6.68 8.60 10.96
C ASN A 6 -7.82 7.67 10.52
N ARG A 7 -8.57 8.04 9.47
CA ARG A 7 -9.68 7.22 8.94
C ARG A 7 -9.21 5.85 8.40
N ILE A 8 -8.04 5.79 7.77
CA ILE A 8 -7.43 4.51 7.35
C ILE A 8 -7.14 3.63 8.57
N VAL A 9 -6.55 4.20 9.63
CA VAL A 9 -6.20 3.45 10.86
C VAL A 9 -7.46 2.96 11.60
N GLU A 10 -8.50 3.79 11.67
CA GLU A 10 -9.80 3.41 12.23
C GLU A 10 -10.39 2.21 11.50
N ARG A 11 -10.42 2.26 10.15
CA ARG A 11 -10.89 1.12 9.35
C ARG A 11 -10.03 -0.12 9.53
N LEU A 12 -8.71 -0.01 9.53
CA LEU A 12 -7.82 -1.15 9.80
C LEU A 12 -8.09 -1.76 11.18
N THR A 13 -8.43 -0.93 12.16
CA THR A 13 -8.80 -1.38 13.52
C THR A 13 -10.12 -2.13 13.50
N ALA A 14 -11.13 -1.59 12.81
CA ALA A 14 -12.43 -2.26 12.64
C ALA A 14 -12.31 -3.62 11.94
N LEU A 15 -11.36 -3.76 11.00
CA LEU A 15 -11.06 -5.02 10.30
C LEU A 15 -10.21 -6.00 11.14
N GLY A 16 -9.86 -5.66 12.38
CA GLY A 16 -8.96 -6.46 13.22
C GLY A 16 -7.49 -6.48 12.74
N ARG A 17 -7.13 -5.65 11.75
CA ARG A 17 -5.80 -5.61 11.10
C ARG A 17 -4.85 -4.57 11.71
N SER A 18 -5.23 -3.91 12.80
CA SER A 18 -4.47 -2.83 13.44
C SER A 18 -4.08 -3.12 14.89
N GLN A 19 -4.04 -4.38 15.33
CA GLN A 19 -3.89 -4.67 16.77
C GLN A 19 -2.51 -4.34 17.37
N GLN A 20 -1.49 -4.02 16.56
CA GLN A 20 -0.15 -3.70 17.06
C GLN A 20 0.37 -2.40 16.45
N THR A 21 1.07 -1.58 17.23
CA THR A 21 1.72 -0.34 16.77
C THR A 21 3.08 -0.58 16.12
N ASN A 22 3.71 -1.73 16.38
CA ASN A 22 5.01 -2.12 15.82
C ASN A 22 4.91 -2.57 14.34
N LEU A 23 6.04 -2.51 13.63
CA LEU A 23 6.17 -3.03 12.26
C LEU A 23 6.29 -4.57 12.32
N SER A 24 5.16 -5.25 12.57
CA SER A 24 5.09 -6.72 12.59
C SER A 24 5.36 -7.31 11.18
N SER A 25 5.63 -8.61 11.12
CA SER A 25 5.71 -9.35 9.84
C SER A 25 4.44 -9.15 9.00
N GLU A 26 3.27 -9.14 9.64
CA GLU A 26 1.97 -8.94 9.00
C GLU A 26 1.86 -7.59 8.29
N LYS A 27 2.37 -6.50 8.90
CA LYS A 27 2.37 -5.19 8.26
C LYS A 27 3.32 -5.12 7.08
N ARG A 28 4.46 -5.81 7.15
CA ARG A 28 5.39 -5.92 6.02
C ARG A 28 4.76 -6.73 4.88
N ASP A 29 4.10 -7.84 5.19
CA ASP A 29 3.38 -8.66 4.21
C ASP A 29 2.23 -7.85 3.56
N MET A 30 1.40 -7.18 4.35
CA MET A 30 0.31 -6.32 3.86
C MET A 30 0.83 -5.22 2.92
N LEU A 31 1.91 -4.53 3.30
CA LEU A 31 2.54 -3.50 2.47
C LEU A 31 3.05 -4.08 1.14
N MET A 32 3.78 -5.20 1.20
CA MET A 32 4.34 -5.82 0.00
C MET A 32 3.26 -6.36 -0.94
N ARG A 33 2.21 -6.98 -0.40
CA ARG A 33 1.06 -7.44 -1.21
C ARG A 33 0.36 -6.29 -1.91
N ALA A 34 0.17 -5.15 -1.22
CA ALA A 34 -0.43 -3.96 -1.82
C ALA A 34 0.45 -3.38 -2.93
N ALA A 35 1.77 -3.26 -2.69
CA ALA A 35 2.71 -2.77 -3.68
C ALA A 35 2.78 -3.67 -4.93
N ILE A 36 2.85 -4.99 -4.74
CA ILE A 36 2.84 -5.97 -5.84
C ILE A 36 1.52 -5.93 -6.61
N SER A 37 0.38 -5.81 -5.90
CA SER A 37 -0.93 -5.68 -6.54
C SER A 37 -1.01 -4.44 -7.43
N LEU A 38 -0.50 -3.30 -6.95
CA LEU A 38 -0.44 -2.07 -7.74
C LEU A 38 0.49 -2.20 -8.94
N PHE A 39 1.67 -2.82 -8.76
CA PHE A 39 2.63 -3.08 -9.84
C PHE A 39 2.01 -3.93 -10.95
N ASN A 40 1.33 -5.03 -10.58
CA ASN A 40 0.65 -5.90 -11.53
C ASN A 40 -0.53 -5.19 -12.22
N ALA A 41 -1.30 -4.37 -11.49
CA ALA A 41 -2.38 -3.58 -12.08
C ALA A 41 -1.87 -2.54 -13.09
N GLY A 42 -0.63 -2.07 -12.94
CA GLY A 42 0.08 -1.24 -13.91
C GLY A 42 0.66 -2.00 -15.11
N GLY A 43 0.43 -3.31 -15.23
CA GLY A 43 0.93 -4.15 -16.31
C GLY A 43 2.31 -4.78 -16.07
N GLY A 44 2.85 -4.65 -14.85
CA GLY A 44 4.13 -5.26 -14.49
C GLY A 44 4.10 -6.78 -14.48
N THR A 45 5.20 -7.40 -14.89
CA THR A 45 5.35 -8.85 -15.00
C THR A 45 6.14 -9.46 -13.84
N ALA A 46 6.01 -10.77 -13.63
CA ALA A 46 6.75 -11.48 -12.59
C ALA A 46 8.27 -11.41 -12.79
N ASP A 47 8.74 -11.41 -14.03
CA ASP A 47 10.18 -11.33 -14.35
C ASP A 47 10.74 -9.95 -14.02
N GLU A 48 10.05 -8.87 -14.39
CA GLU A 48 10.42 -7.50 -14.01
C GLU A 48 10.43 -7.33 -12.48
N LEU A 49 9.42 -7.87 -11.79
CA LEU A 49 9.38 -7.83 -10.32
C LEU A 49 10.59 -8.53 -9.69
N LYS A 50 10.97 -9.70 -10.23
CA LYS A 50 12.13 -10.46 -9.78
C LYS A 50 13.42 -9.66 -9.95
N GLU A 51 13.61 -9.02 -11.09
CA GLU A 51 14.77 -8.15 -11.35
C GLU A 51 14.85 -6.99 -10.37
N ILE A 52 13.73 -6.31 -10.10
CA ILE A 52 13.65 -5.20 -9.14
C ILE A 52 14.05 -5.64 -7.73
N VAL A 53 13.57 -6.81 -7.29
CA VAL A 53 13.88 -7.35 -5.96
C VAL A 53 15.37 -7.68 -5.83
N LEU A 54 15.98 -8.28 -6.86
CA LEU A 54 17.42 -8.58 -6.86
C LEU A 54 18.26 -7.31 -6.77
N GLN A 55 17.87 -6.23 -7.46
CA GLN A 55 18.57 -4.94 -7.41
C GLN A 55 18.37 -4.16 -6.10
N ALA A 56 17.34 -4.49 -5.32
CA ALA A 56 17.03 -3.81 -4.07
C ALA A 56 17.98 -4.21 -2.93
N ASP A 57 18.53 -5.42 -2.97
CA ASP A 57 19.39 -5.97 -1.90
C ASP A 57 20.74 -5.23 -1.80
N ASP A 58 21.23 -4.67 -2.91
CA ASP A 58 22.48 -3.91 -2.99
C ASP A 58 22.39 -2.47 -2.46
N ARG A 59 21.19 -1.99 -2.11
CA ARG A 59 20.97 -0.59 -1.73
C ARG A 59 20.98 -0.39 -0.22
N LYS A 60 21.62 0.69 0.24
CA LYS A 60 21.55 1.12 1.65
C LYS A 60 20.08 1.32 2.07
N ARG A 61 19.71 0.74 3.21
CA ARG A 61 18.34 0.85 3.75
C ARG A 61 17.99 2.31 4.06
N PRO A 62 16.98 2.90 3.42
CA PRO A 62 16.58 4.29 3.68
C PRO A 62 15.95 4.45 5.06
N ARG A 63 15.91 5.69 5.57
CA ARG A 63 15.11 6.03 6.76
C ARG A 63 13.63 5.78 6.48
N ARG A 64 12.87 5.34 7.50
CA ARG A 64 11.44 5.00 7.37
C ARG A 64 10.60 6.14 6.78
N CYS A 65 10.82 7.38 7.21
CA CYS A 65 10.10 8.54 6.68
C CYS A 65 10.36 8.74 5.17
N SER A 66 11.60 8.56 4.72
CA SER A 66 11.98 8.65 3.31
C SER A 66 11.33 7.53 2.49
N ALA A 67 11.29 6.30 3.01
CA ALA A 67 10.63 5.18 2.34
C ALA A 67 9.11 5.40 2.20
N VAL A 68 8.44 5.91 3.24
CA VAL A 68 7.01 6.27 3.17
C VAL A 68 6.77 7.35 2.13
N ALA A 69 7.59 8.41 2.10
CA ALA A 69 7.46 9.48 1.10
C ALA A 69 7.65 8.94 -0.33
N GLN A 70 8.64 8.07 -0.55
CA GLN A 70 8.87 7.43 -1.85
C GLN A 70 7.67 6.61 -2.32
N MET A 71 7.05 5.84 -1.42
CA MET A 71 5.84 5.08 -1.75
C MET A 71 4.68 5.99 -2.15
N VAL A 72 4.47 7.11 -1.44
CA VAL A 72 3.42 8.09 -1.77
C VAL A 72 3.69 8.71 -3.14
N VAL A 73 4.92 9.16 -3.42
CA VAL A 73 5.30 9.74 -4.71
C VAL A 73 5.14 8.74 -5.85
N ALA A 74 5.60 7.50 -5.67
CA ALA A 74 5.45 6.46 -6.69
C ALA A 74 3.98 6.14 -6.97
N THR A 75 3.16 6.04 -5.91
CA THR A 75 1.71 5.79 -6.06
C THR A 75 1.01 6.95 -6.76
N ALA A 76 1.41 8.19 -6.48
CA ALA A 76 0.86 9.37 -7.15
C ALA A 76 1.20 9.37 -8.66
N ALA A 77 2.41 8.98 -9.04
CA ALA A 77 2.81 8.84 -10.44
C ALA A 77 1.96 7.78 -11.17
N VAL A 78 1.77 6.61 -10.55
CA VAL A 78 0.91 5.54 -11.10
C VAL A 78 -0.55 6.02 -11.22
N SER A 79 -1.05 6.70 -10.19
CA SER A 79 -2.44 7.20 -10.18
C SER A 79 -2.65 8.24 -11.28
N HIS A 80 -1.71 9.16 -11.47
CA HIS A 80 -1.75 10.15 -12.55
C HIS A 80 -1.73 9.48 -13.93
N ALA A 81 -0.86 8.49 -14.15
CA ALA A 81 -0.81 7.74 -15.40
C ALA A 81 -2.09 6.92 -15.68
N SER A 82 -2.86 6.62 -14.63
CA SER A 82 -4.10 5.83 -14.71
C SER A 82 -5.37 6.67 -14.66
N ASP A 83 -5.26 8.01 -14.67
CA ASP A 83 -6.39 8.95 -14.49
C ASP A 83 -7.21 8.70 -13.21
N LEU A 84 -6.51 8.38 -12.11
CA LEU A 84 -7.11 8.13 -10.80
C LEU A 84 -6.72 9.22 -9.80
N ASP A 85 -7.71 9.70 -9.04
CA ASP A 85 -7.47 10.50 -7.84
C ASP A 85 -7.04 9.57 -6.69
N LEU A 86 -5.77 9.66 -6.29
CA LEU A 86 -5.16 8.86 -5.23
C LEU A 86 -5.89 9.02 -3.89
N VAL A 87 -6.29 10.24 -3.54
CA VAL A 87 -6.95 10.54 -2.26
C VAL A 87 -8.37 10.00 -2.29
N GLN A 88 -9.11 10.21 -3.38
CA GLN A 88 -10.45 9.67 -3.52
C GLN A 88 -10.47 8.14 -3.55
N ALA A 89 -9.48 7.50 -4.20
CA ALA A 89 -9.33 6.05 -4.19
C ALA A 89 -9.16 5.50 -2.76
N ALA A 90 -8.39 6.22 -1.92
CA ALA A 90 -8.23 5.86 -0.51
C ALA A 90 -9.55 6.01 0.28
N TYR A 91 -10.31 7.10 0.06
CA TYR A 91 -11.63 7.27 0.69
C TYR A 91 -12.65 6.22 0.23
N ASN A 92 -12.65 5.86 -1.06
CA ASN A 92 -13.50 4.80 -1.58
C ASN A 92 -13.20 3.45 -0.89
N TRP A 93 -11.92 3.16 -0.61
CA TRP A 93 -11.56 1.99 0.21
C TRP A 93 -12.05 2.12 1.65
N ILE A 94 -11.95 3.31 2.26
CA ILE A 94 -12.45 3.59 3.61
C ILE A 94 -13.97 3.37 3.72
N ASP A 95 -14.73 3.73 2.69
CA ASP A 95 -16.18 3.73 2.76
C ASP A 95 -16.81 2.41 2.23
N LYS A 96 -16.00 1.52 1.64
CA LYS A 96 -16.49 0.25 1.09
C LYS A 96 -17.13 -0.59 2.19
N LYS A 97 -18.44 -0.87 2.11
CA LYS A 97 -19.10 -1.81 3.04
C LYS A 97 -18.58 -3.23 2.75
N GLU A 98 -18.28 -3.99 3.79
CA GLU A 98 -18.02 -5.42 3.59
C GLU A 98 -19.29 -6.06 3.05
N VAL A 99 -19.23 -6.58 1.83
CA VAL A 99 -20.24 -7.53 1.36
C VAL A 99 -19.92 -8.82 2.08
N SER A 100 -20.76 -9.16 3.07
CA SER A 100 -20.82 -10.50 3.64
C SER A 100 -21.13 -11.47 2.51
N LEU A 101 -20.11 -12.10 1.94
CA LEU A 101 -20.27 -13.36 1.23
C LEU A 101 -20.53 -14.40 2.32
N SER A 102 -21.80 -14.51 2.70
CA SER A 102 -22.32 -15.70 3.36
C SER A 102 -22.45 -16.76 2.27
N ASP A 103 -21.42 -17.60 2.15
CA ASP A 103 -21.57 -18.95 1.62
C ASP A 103 -22.02 -19.89 2.74
#